data_AF-A0A327K434-F1
#
_entry.id   AF-A0A327K434-F1
#
_cell.length_a   1.000
_cell.length_b   1.000
_cell.length_c   1.000
_cell.angle_alpha   90.00
_cell.angle_beta   90.00
_cell.angle_gamma   90.00
#
_symmetry.space_group_name_H-M   'P 1'
#
loop_
_entity.id
_entity.type
_entity.pdbx_description
1 polymer ?
#
loop_
_entity_poly.entity_id
_entity_poly.type
_entity_poly.pdbx_seq_one_letter_code
_entity_poly.pdbx_strand_id
1 'polypeptide(L)'
;MPSTGFLSVRIDFSQSHLFFPTIIHWILLVLAIAIALVYGPGLIREFREGKRRLLPKGSDVDVLRLGGTLILTVAYFVSMDWVGQFFPNRGLGFLIMSVPFMFGLSLLYVHGLTWRRFAVIGLSSTISPTVAWYTLAQLFHITLP
;
A
#
# COMPACT_ATOMS: atom_id res chain seq x y z
N MET A 1 47.29 6.08 20.56
CA MET A 1 47.29 6.89 19.32
C MET A 1 46.31 6.25 18.35
N PRO A 2 45.16 6.88 18.02
CA PRO A 2 44.22 6.29 17.08
C PRO A 2 44.66 6.60 15.64
N SER A 3 44.92 5.55 14.87
CA SER A 3 45.20 5.63 13.44
C SER A 3 43.93 6.01 12.67
N THR A 4 43.86 7.26 12.22
CA THR A 4 42.83 7.79 11.31
C THR A 4 43.12 7.30 9.88
N GLY A 5 42.63 6.11 9.55
CA GLY A 5 42.63 5.63 8.17
C GLY A 5 41.48 6.26 7.37
N PHE A 6 41.78 6.81 6.20
CA PHE A 6 40.83 7.32 5.19
C PHE A 6 39.80 6.27 4.70
N LEU A 7 39.89 5.02 5.18
CA LEU A 7 39.00 3.89 4.90
C LEU A 7 38.21 3.44 6.15
N SER A 8 38.16 4.27 7.20
CA SER A 8 37.26 4.04 8.34
C SER A 8 35.85 4.50 7.98
N VAL A 9 35.13 3.69 7.20
CA VAL A 9 33.68 3.86 7.03
C VAL A 9 33.02 3.40 8.33
N ARG A 10 32.76 4.33 9.24
CA ARG A 10 31.88 4.07 10.38
C ARG A 10 30.45 4.04 9.86
N ILE A 11 29.95 2.85 9.56
CA ILE A 11 28.54 2.63 9.31
C ILE A 11 27.83 2.76 10.65
N ASP A 12 27.16 3.90 10.86
CA ASP A 12 26.30 4.11 12.01
C ASP A 12 25.00 3.32 11.79
N PHE A 13 25.00 2.07 12.27
CA PHE A 13 23.86 1.15 12.16
C PHE A 13 22.58 1.71 12.83
N SER A 14 22.71 2.74 13.67
CA SER A 14 21.57 3.46 14.24
C SER A 14 20.75 4.20 13.18
N GLN A 15 21.34 4.64 12.05
CA GLN A 15 20.63 5.37 10.98
C GLN A 15 20.16 4.46 9.83
N SER A 16 20.59 3.20 9.81
CA SER A 16 20.29 2.27 8.70
C SER A 16 18.79 2.03 8.51
N HIS A 17 17.98 2.13 9.58
CA HIS A 17 16.53 1.96 9.50
C HIS A 17 15.82 3.11 8.78
N LEU A 18 16.43 4.30 8.69
CA LEU A 18 15.91 5.45 7.95
C LEU A 18 16.35 5.45 6.49
N PHE A 19 17.39 4.68 6.15
CA PHE A 19 17.94 4.63 4.80
C PHE A 19 16.92 4.10 3.79
N PHE A 20 16.25 2.99 4.12
CA PHE A 20 15.22 2.40 3.25
C PHE A 20 14.00 3.33 3.05
N PRO A 21 13.36 3.87 4.11
CA PRO A 21 12.29 4.85 3.97
C PRO A 21 12.68 6.06 3.12
N THR A 22 13.91 6.57 3.29
CA THR A 22 14.39 7.75 2.56
C THR A 22 14.51 7.46 1.07
N ILE A 23 15.06 6.31 0.67
CA ILE A 23 15.15 5.91 -0.74
C ILE A 23 13.76 5.77 -1.36
N ILE A 24 12.85 5.05 -0.70
CA ILE A 24 11.48 4.87 -1.19
C ILE A 24 10.78 6.23 -1.34
N HIS A 25 10.96 7.14 -0.39
CA HIS A 25 10.40 8.49 -0.47
C HIS A 25 10.89 9.25 -1.71
N TRP A 26 12.20 9.21 -2.00
CA TRP A 26 12.75 9.83 -3.20
C TRP A 26 12.24 9.19 -4.49
N ILE A 27 12.14 7.85 -4.54
CA ILE A 27 11.58 7.15 -5.69
C ILE A 27 10.13 7.57 -5.94
N LEU A 28 9.31 7.62 -4.88
CA LEU A 28 7.92 8.05 -4.97
C LEU A 28 7.79 9.52 -5.39
N LEU A 29 8.66 10.40 -4.88
CA LEU A 29 8.69 11.81 -5.27
C LEU A 29 9.01 11.99 -6.75
N VAL A 30 10.04 11.29 -7.25
CA VAL A 30 10.41 11.32 -8.68
C VAL A 30 9.28 10.78 -9.55
N LEU A 31 8.63 9.69 -9.13
CA LEU A 31 7.48 9.14 -9.84
C LEU A 31 6.31 10.12 -9.87
N ALA A 32 6.00 10.77 -8.74
CA ALA A 32 4.95 11.78 -8.67
C ALA A 32 5.22 12.97 -9.59
N ILE A 33 6.47 13.45 -9.62
CA ILE A 33 6.91 14.51 -10.54
C ILE A 33 6.77 14.04 -12.00
N ALA A 34 7.21 12.82 -12.33
CA ALA A 34 7.09 12.28 -13.68
C ALA A 34 5.63 12.20 -14.14
N ILE A 35 4.73 11.71 -13.28
CA ILE A 35 3.29 11.68 -13.57
C ILE A 35 2.75 13.10 -13.77
N ALA A 36 3.12 14.05 -12.92
CA ALA A 36 2.69 15.44 -13.04
C ALA A 36 3.19 16.09 -14.33
N LEU A 37 4.41 15.79 -14.77
CA LEU A 37 4.95 16.34 -16.03
C LEU A 37 4.31 15.71 -17.26
N VAL A 38 4.05 14.39 -17.25
CA VAL A 38 3.47 13.67 -18.39
C VAL A 38 1.97 13.96 -18.53
N TYR A 39 1.22 13.93 -17.42
CA TYR A 39 -0.25 14.02 -17.44
C TYR A 39 -0.78 15.38 -17.00
N GLY A 40 0.00 16.17 -16.26
CA GLY A 40 -0.43 17.47 -15.74
C GLY A 40 -0.80 18.49 -16.81
N PRO A 41 -0.01 18.69 -17.89
CA PRO A 41 -0.37 19.65 -18.94
C PRO A 41 -1.70 19.32 -19.63
N GLY A 42 -1.97 18.03 -19.87
CA GLY A 42 -3.24 17.55 -20.42
C GLY A 42 -4.41 17.81 -19.45
N LEU A 43 -4.21 17.50 -18.18
CA LEU A 43 -5.21 17.70 -17.13
C LEU A 43 -5.57 19.18 -16.95
N ILE A 44 -4.58 20.07 -16.87
CA ILE A 44 -4.78 21.52 -16.70
C ILE A 44 -5.52 22.11 -17.91
N ARG A 45 -5.16 21.65 -19.12
CA ARG A 45 -5.83 22.09 -20.35
C ARG A 45 -7.30 21.64 -20.39
N GLU A 46 -7.60 20.42 -19.99
CA GLU A 46 -8.97 19.89 -19.91
C GLU A 46 -9.83 20.61 -18.85
N PHE A 47 -9.23 21.04 -17.73
CA PHE A 47 -9.88 21.89 -16.74
C PHE A 47 -10.14 23.31 -17.28
N ARG A 48 -9.16 23.90 -17.98
CA ARG A 48 -9.27 25.24 -18.55
C ARG A 48 -10.28 25.33 -19.69
N GLU A 49 -10.40 24.26 -20.49
CA GLU A 49 -11.38 24.13 -21.57
C GLU A 49 -12.80 23.79 -21.06
N GLY A 50 -13.00 23.61 -19.75
CA GLY A 50 -14.31 23.32 -19.15
C GLY A 50 -14.89 21.94 -19.50
N LYS A 51 -14.10 21.09 -20.20
CA LYS A 51 -14.52 19.75 -20.65
C LYS A 51 -14.56 18.74 -19.51
N ARG A 52 -13.77 18.95 -18.43
CA ARG A 52 -13.88 18.20 -17.18
C ARG A 52 -14.38 19.11 -16.06
N ARG A 53 -15.59 18.82 -15.55
CA ARG A 53 -15.99 19.26 -14.20
C ARG A 53 -15.34 18.33 -13.19
N LEU A 54 -14.82 18.88 -12.08
CA LEU A 54 -14.18 18.14 -10.97
C LEU A 54 -15.06 16.99 -10.44
N LEU A 55 -16.38 17.11 -10.60
CA LEU A 55 -17.33 16.03 -10.41
C LEU A 55 -18.09 15.81 -11.72
N PRO A 56 -18.14 14.58 -12.26
CA PRO A 56 -19.00 14.26 -13.39
C PRO A 56 -20.44 14.60 -13.00
N LYS A 57 -21.08 15.48 -13.78
CA LYS A 57 -22.49 15.83 -13.57
C LYS A 57 -23.29 14.56 -13.89
N GLY A 58 -23.76 13.84 -12.87
CA GLY A 58 -24.50 12.58 -13.01
C GLY A 58 -23.71 11.30 -12.69
N SER A 59 -22.51 11.37 -12.10
CA SER A 59 -21.97 10.19 -11.43
C SER A 59 -22.79 9.96 -10.16
N ASP A 60 -23.62 8.91 -10.14
CA ASP A 60 -23.94 8.22 -8.89
C ASP A 60 -22.59 7.84 -8.27
N VAL A 61 -22.06 8.73 -7.43
CA VAL A 61 -20.88 8.42 -6.64
C VAL A 61 -21.31 7.21 -5.84
N ASP A 62 -20.61 6.10 -6.04
CA ASP A 62 -20.97 4.83 -5.42
C ASP A 62 -20.59 4.92 -3.93
N VAL A 63 -21.38 5.69 -3.16
CA VAL A 63 -21.10 6.09 -1.77
C VAL A 63 -20.93 4.85 -0.90
N LEU A 64 -21.61 3.76 -1.25
CA LEU A 64 -21.45 2.46 -0.59
C LEU A 64 -20.04 1.91 -0.76
N ARG A 65 -19.44 2.01 -1.95
CA ARG A 65 -18.06 1.53 -2.18
C ARG A 65 -17.04 2.48 -1.57
N LEU A 66 -17.28 3.78 -1.67
CA LEU A 66 -16.37 4.78 -1.12
C LEU A 66 -16.38 4.70 0.41
N GLY A 67 -17.55 4.64 1.04
CA GLY A 67 -17.69 4.42 2.47
C GLY A 67 -17.21 3.04 2.90
N GLY A 68 -17.55 2.00 2.14
CA GLY A 68 -17.11 0.63 2.41
C GLY A 68 -15.59 0.49 2.38
N THR A 69 -14.90 1.08 1.40
CA THR A 69 -13.43 1.06 1.34
C THR A 69 -12.80 1.83 2.49
N LEU A 70 -13.35 2.99 2.84
CA LEU A 70 -12.87 3.78 3.96
C LEU A 70 -13.00 3.00 5.28
N ILE A 71 -14.17 2.42 5.54
CA ILE A 71 -14.43 1.60 6.72
C ILE A 71 -13.50 0.39 6.75
N LEU A 72 -13.35 -0.34 5.63
CA LEU A 72 -12.46 -1.49 5.56
C LEU A 72 -11.00 -1.11 5.83
N THR A 73 -10.57 0.04 5.32
CA THR A 73 -9.19 0.53 5.49
C THR A 73 -8.91 0.89 6.95
N VAL A 74 -9.82 1.62 7.58
CA VAL A 74 -9.70 1.95 9.02
C VAL A 74 -9.74 0.67 9.86
N ALA A 75 -10.68 -0.23 9.57
CA ALA A 75 -10.79 -1.50 10.28
C ALA A 75 -9.51 -2.33 10.15
N TYR A 76 -8.93 -2.41 8.94
CA TYR A 76 -7.68 -3.12 8.67
C TYR A 76 -6.52 -2.59 9.52
N PHE A 77 -6.30 -1.27 9.57
CA PHE A 77 -5.20 -0.73 10.35
C PHE A 77 -5.38 -0.93 11.85
N VAL A 78 -6.62 -0.76 12.36
CA VAL A 78 -6.92 -0.98 13.78
C VAL A 78 -6.76 -2.45 14.15
N SER A 79 -7.26 -3.36 13.32
CA SER A 79 -7.17 -4.80 13.59
C SER A 79 -5.77 -5.35 13.42
N MET A 80 -4.97 -4.75 12.52
CA MET A 80 -3.56 -5.09 12.33
C MET A 80 -2.74 -4.77 13.58
N ASP A 81 -2.93 -3.59 14.18
CA ASP A 81 -2.25 -3.24 15.45
C ASP A 81 -2.68 -4.20 16.57
N TRP A 82 -3.98 -4.43 16.71
CA TRP A 82 -4.51 -5.32 17.74
C TRP A 82 -3.98 -6.76 17.62
N VAL A 83 -3.91 -7.33 16.41
CA VAL A 83 -3.35 -8.67 16.20
C VAL A 83 -1.82 -8.70 16.24
N GLY A 84 -1.16 -7.61 15.84
CA GLY A 84 0.28 -7.44 16.00
C GLY A 84 0.71 -7.53 17.47
N GLN A 85 -0.12 -7.05 18.40
CA GLN A 85 0.13 -7.20 19.85
C GLN A 85 0.13 -8.67 20.31
N PHE A 86 -0.66 -9.55 19.68
CA PHE A 86 -0.66 -10.99 19.99
C PHE A 86 0.50 -11.76 19.34
N PHE A 87 1.00 -11.30 18.19
CA PHE A 87 2.11 -11.93 17.46
C PHE A 87 3.28 -10.96 17.23
N PRO A 88 3.94 -10.49 18.31
CA PRO A 88 4.99 -9.49 18.20
C PRO A 88 6.16 -9.97 17.34
N ASN A 89 6.68 -9.09 16.49
CA ASN A 89 7.90 -9.25 15.68
C ASN A 89 7.90 -10.43 14.68
N ARG A 90 6.74 -10.98 14.33
CA ARG A 90 6.63 -12.04 13.31
C ARG A 90 6.04 -11.55 11.98
N GLY A 91 5.51 -10.33 11.94
CA GLY A 91 4.79 -9.79 10.77
C GLY A 91 3.56 -10.59 10.37
N LEU A 92 3.04 -11.41 11.29
CA LEU A 92 1.83 -12.22 11.07
C LEU A 92 0.57 -11.35 11.16
N GLY A 93 0.61 -10.22 11.89
CA GLY A 93 -0.47 -9.24 11.93
C GLY A 93 -0.83 -8.74 10.53
N PHE A 94 0.18 -8.35 9.76
CA PHE A 94 0.04 -8.00 8.34
C PHE A 94 -0.64 -9.11 7.51
N LEU A 95 -0.13 -10.34 7.54
CA LEU A 95 -0.65 -11.43 6.70
C LEU A 95 -2.09 -11.80 7.07
N ILE A 96 -2.35 -12.00 8.37
CA ILE A 96 -3.66 -12.43 8.87
C ILE A 96 -4.72 -11.38 8.58
N MET A 97 -4.41 -10.09 8.69
CA MET A 97 -5.36 -9.01 8.45
C MET A 97 -5.49 -8.60 6.99
N SER A 98 -4.45 -8.81 6.19
CA SER A 98 -4.50 -8.52 4.75
C SER A 98 -5.45 -9.47 4.01
N VAL A 99 -5.57 -10.73 4.44
CA VAL A 99 -6.49 -11.71 3.82
C VAL A 99 -7.96 -11.26 3.89
N PRO A 100 -8.55 -10.99 5.08
CA PRO A 100 -9.93 -10.54 5.18
C PRO A 100 -10.14 -9.15 4.57
N PHE A 101 -9.14 -8.26 4.66
CA PHE A 101 -9.19 -6.94 4.02
C PHE A 101 -9.28 -7.05 2.49
N MET A 102 -8.34 -7.77 1.85
CA MET A 102 -8.34 -7.96 0.40
C MET A 102 -9.58 -8.70 -0.08
N PHE A 103 -10.06 -9.67 0.71
CA PHE A 103 -11.28 -10.39 0.43
C PHE A 103 -12.51 -9.47 0.45
N GLY A 104 -12.68 -8.69 1.52
CA GLY A 104 -13.80 -7.76 1.66
C GLY A 104 -13.77 -6.63 0.62
N LEU A 105 -12.58 -6.14 0.28
CA LEU A 105 -12.42 -5.11 -0.75
C LEU A 105 -12.76 -5.66 -2.13
N SER A 106 -12.30 -6.87 -2.44
CA SER A 106 -12.67 -7.56 -3.69
C SER A 106 -14.18 -7.80 -3.78
N LEU A 107 -14.82 -8.17 -2.66
CA LEU A 107 -16.27 -8.36 -2.60
C LEU A 107 -17.04 -7.06 -2.81
N LEU A 108 -16.56 -5.95 -2.24
CA LEU A 108 -17.15 -4.62 -2.38
C LEU A 108 -17.12 -4.10 -3.82
N TYR A 109 -16.12 -4.52 -4.62
CA TYR A 109 -15.99 -4.10 -6.01
C TYR A 109 -16.54 -5.09 -7.04
N VAL A 110 -16.74 -6.36 -6.69
CA VAL A 110 -17.24 -7.36 -7.64
C VAL A 110 -18.70 -7.08 -8.00
N HIS A 111 -18.99 -6.95 -9.29
CA HIS A 111 -20.36 -6.80 -9.79
C HIS A 111 -20.91 -8.16 -10.20
N GLY A 112 -21.91 -8.66 -9.46
CA GLY A 112 -22.48 -9.98 -9.69
C GLY A 112 -21.61 -11.09 -9.10
N LEU A 113 -22.01 -11.59 -7.92
CA LEU A 113 -21.39 -12.75 -7.30
C LEU A 113 -21.72 -14.00 -8.12
N THR A 114 -20.68 -14.69 -8.56
CA THR A 114 -20.78 -16.05 -9.10
C THR A 114 -19.82 -16.91 -8.29
N TRP A 115 -20.14 -18.19 -8.08
CA TRP A 115 -19.28 -19.12 -7.33
C TRP A 115 -17.82 -19.13 -7.82
N ARG A 116 -17.61 -19.06 -9.15
CA ARG A 116 -16.27 -18.96 -9.75
C ARG A 116 -15.52 -17.70 -9.32
N ARG A 117 -16.19 -16.54 -9.30
CA ARG A 117 -15.59 -15.26 -8.91
C ARG A 117 -15.27 -15.24 -7.42
N PHE A 118 -16.15 -15.81 -6.60
CA PHE A 118 -15.91 -15.96 -5.17
C PHE A 118 -14.66 -16.81 -4.88
N ALA A 119 -14.50 -17.94 -5.58
CA ALA A 119 -13.31 -18.78 -5.46
C ALA A 119 -12.02 -18.06 -5.90
N VAL A 120 -12.07 -17.31 -7.00
CA VAL A 120 -10.93 -16.51 -7.48
C VAL A 120 -10.57 -15.40 -6.48
N ILE A 121 -11.58 -14.75 -5.89
CA ILE A 121 -11.36 -13.73 -4.86
C ILE A 121 -10.69 -14.35 -3.64
N GLY A 122 -11.18 -15.49 -3.14
CA GLY A 122 -10.57 -16.17 -1.99
C GLY A 122 -9.13 -16.63 -2.25
N LEU A 123 -8.85 -17.13 -3.45
CA LEU A 123 -7.49 -17.50 -3.86
C LEU A 123 -6.59 -16.26 -3.94
N SER A 124 -7.02 -15.22 -4.64
CA SER A 124 -6.24 -13.99 -4.83
C SER A 124 -5.98 -13.28 -3.51
N SER A 125 -6.98 -13.20 -2.63
CA SER A 125 -6.86 -12.56 -1.31
C SER A 125 -5.95 -13.33 -0.37
N THR A 126 -5.61 -14.58 -0.68
CA THR A 126 -4.68 -15.37 0.12
C THR A 126 -3.28 -15.36 -0.50
N ILE A 127 -3.19 -15.58 -1.81
CA ILE A 127 -1.92 -15.67 -2.54
C ILE A 127 -1.20 -14.32 -2.52
N SER A 128 -1.90 -13.21 -2.83
CA SER A 128 -1.25 -11.89 -2.92
C SER A 128 -0.62 -11.45 -1.59
N PRO A 129 -1.32 -11.49 -0.43
CA PRO A 129 -0.70 -11.17 0.86
C PRO A 129 0.43 -12.11 1.24
N THR A 130 0.29 -13.41 0.94
CA THR A 130 1.30 -14.41 1.28
C THR A 130 2.60 -14.15 0.53
N VAL A 131 2.51 -13.84 -0.77
CA VAL A 131 3.69 -13.50 -1.60
C VAL A 131 4.32 -12.19 -1.15
N ALA A 132 3.50 -11.18 -0.85
CA ALA A 132 4.00 -9.90 -0.34
C ALA A 132 4.73 -10.08 1.01
N TRP A 133 4.12 -10.79 1.96
CA TRP A 133 4.72 -11.11 3.24
C TRP A 133 6.01 -11.90 3.09
N TYR A 134 6.02 -12.94 2.25
CA TYR A 134 7.21 -13.74 1.99
C TYR A 134 8.36 -12.89 1.44
N THR A 135 8.06 -12.02 0.48
CA THR A 135 9.04 -11.10 -0.10
C THR A 135 9.57 -10.14 0.96
N LEU A 136 8.70 -9.52 1.76
CA LEU A 136 9.12 -8.55 2.78
C LEU A 136 9.92 -9.20 3.92
N ALA A 137 9.48 -10.37 4.39
CA ALA A 137 10.12 -11.09 5.47
C ALA A 137 11.45 -11.75 5.06
N GLN A 138 11.50 -12.40 3.90
CA GLN A 138 12.67 -13.19 3.48
C GLN A 138 13.63 -12.42 2.58
N LEU A 139 13.12 -11.61 1.65
CA LEU A 139 13.98 -10.86 0.72
C LEU A 139 14.55 -9.61 1.38
N PHE A 140 13.75 -8.92 2.20
CA PHE A 140 14.12 -7.65 2.80
C PHE A 140 14.49 -7.75 4.28
N HIS A 141 14.25 -8.88 4.96
CA HIS A 141 14.42 -9.02 6.42
C HIS A 141 13.71 -7.93 7.24
N ILE A 142 12.65 -7.33 6.67
CA ILE A 142 11.85 -6.29 7.33
C ILE A 142 10.63 -6.99 7.93
N THR A 143 10.60 -7.09 9.26
CA THR A 143 9.38 -7.47 9.97
C THR A 143 8.48 -6.24 10.06
N LEU A 144 7.43 -6.21 9.23
CA LEU A 144 6.32 -5.29 9.45
C LEU A 144 5.59 -5.67 10.76
N PRO A 145 4.99 -4.71 11.46
CA PRO A 145 4.20 -4.98 12.66
C PRO A 145 3.05 -5.98 12.40
#